data_AF-A0A929AW17-F1
#
_entry.id   AF-A0A929AW17-F1
#
_cell.length_a   1.000
_cell.length_b   1.000
_cell.length_c   1.000
_cell.angle_alpha   90.00
_cell.angle_beta   90.00
_cell.angle_gamma   90.00
#
_symmetry.space_group_name_H-M   'P 1'
#
loop_
_entity.id
_entity.type
_entity.pdbx_description
1 polymer ?
#
loop_
_entity_poly.entity_id
_entity_poly.type
_entity_poly.pdbx_seq_one_letter_code
_entity_poly.pdbx_strand_id
1 'polypeptide(L)'
;MSVNNYVANSNFREIKHTSRVDDRGRLTLGAVAKKKNYRVMINDLGQILLDPIVNIPEKEIWLWRNQSALESLKRGLEEAEAGETNDLGSFAEYADLDIDD
;
A
#
# COMPACT_ATOMS: atom_id res chain seq x y z
N MET A 1 -19.42 -19.37 -15.40
CA MET A 1 -19.75 -18.45 -14.30
C MET A 1 -18.43 -18.02 -13.67
N SER A 2 -18.01 -16.77 -13.86
CA SER A 2 -16.74 -16.29 -13.29
C SER A 2 -16.97 -15.96 -11.82
N VAL A 3 -16.27 -16.65 -10.92
CA VAL A 3 -16.30 -16.34 -9.48
C VAL A 3 -15.42 -15.11 -9.28
N ASN A 4 -16.04 -13.92 -9.26
CA ASN A 4 -15.36 -12.68 -8.97
C ASN A 4 -15.21 -12.51 -7.46
N ASN A 5 -14.07 -12.95 -6.92
CA ASN A 5 -13.76 -12.96 -5.49
C ASN A 5 -13.14 -11.62 -5.02
N TYR A 6 -13.86 -10.51 -5.23
CA TYR A 6 -13.39 -9.17 -4.81
C TYR A 6 -13.68 -8.83 -3.34
N VAL A 7 -14.51 -9.64 -2.67
CA VAL A 7 -14.87 -9.47 -1.26
C VAL A 7 -14.21 -10.59 -0.47
N ALA A 8 -13.21 -10.25 0.34
CA ALA A 8 -12.49 -11.22 1.16
C ALA A 8 -13.36 -11.83 2.28
N ASN A 9 -14.37 -11.10 2.76
CA ASN A 9 -15.33 -11.55 3.78
C ASN A 9 -16.65 -10.74 3.68
N SER A 10 -17.79 -11.41 3.89
CA SER A 10 -19.15 -10.84 3.84
C SER A 10 -19.67 -10.24 5.15
N ASN A 11 -18.84 -10.15 6.20
CA ASN A 11 -19.20 -9.56 7.50
C ASN A 11 -19.25 -8.02 7.45
N PHE A 12 -20.11 -7.45 6.61
CA PHE A 12 -20.29 -6.02 6.51
C PHE A 12 -21.03 -5.47 7.73
N ARG A 13 -20.58 -4.30 8.20
CA ARG A 13 -21.26 -3.53 9.24
C ARG A 13 -21.54 -2.14 8.73
N GLU A 14 -22.75 -1.66 8.98
CA GLU A 14 -23.12 -0.28 8.70
C GLU A 14 -22.33 0.69 9.60
N ILE A 15 -21.57 1.58 8.98
CA ILE A 15 -20.77 2.60 9.68
C ILE A 15 -21.37 4.01 9.56
N LYS A 16 -22.30 4.19 8.61
CA LYS A 16 -22.99 5.45 8.35
C LYS A 16 -24.27 5.14 7.60
N HIS A 17 -25.40 5.59 8.14
CA HIS A 17 -26.72 5.23 7.63
C HIS A 17 -26.96 5.70 6.21
N THR A 18 -26.72 6.98 5.95
CA THR A 18 -26.83 7.55 4.60
C THR A 18 -25.74 8.58 4.36
N SER A 19 -25.36 8.73 3.09
CA SER A 19 -24.49 9.79 2.62
C SER A 19 -25.03 10.30 1.30
N ARG A 20 -25.23 11.62 1.22
CA ARG A 20 -25.64 12.26 -0.02
C ARG A 20 -24.40 12.63 -0.83
N VAL A 21 -24.46 12.37 -2.13
CA VAL A 21 -23.48 12.86 -3.10
C VAL A 21 -23.77 14.33 -3.37
N ASP A 22 -22.74 15.16 -3.47
CA ASP A 22 -22.91 16.56 -3.85
C ASP A 22 -23.05 16.74 -5.38
N ASP A 23 -23.29 17.98 -5.82
CA ASP A 23 -23.49 18.31 -7.23
C ASP A 23 -22.25 18.05 -8.11
N ARG A 24 -21.10 17.72 -7.50
CA ARG A 24 -19.85 17.36 -8.18
C ARG A 24 -19.57 15.86 -8.16
N GLY A 25 -20.54 15.06 -7.71
CA GLY A 25 -20.37 13.61 -7.65
C GLY A 25 -19.51 13.12 -6.46
N ARG A 26 -19.20 13.97 -5.47
CA ARG A 26 -18.34 13.59 -4.34
C ARG A 26 -19.14 12.95 -3.21
N LEU A 27 -18.68 11.80 -2.73
CA LEU A 27 -19.25 11.09 -1.58
C LEU A 27 -18.33 11.21 -0.35
N THR A 28 -18.87 11.72 0.77
CA THR A 28 -18.09 11.86 2.01
C THR A 28 -18.25 10.64 2.91
N LEU A 29 -17.18 9.85 3.03
CA LEU A 29 -17.13 8.64 3.85
C LEU A 29 -16.72 8.91 5.32
N GLY A 30 -16.22 10.10 5.62
CA GLY A 30 -15.80 10.47 6.98
C GLY A 30 -14.50 9.81 7.43
N ALA A 31 -14.33 9.62 8.74
CA ALA A 31 -13.06 9.22 9.35
C ALA A 31 -12.53 7.86 8.87
N VAL A 32 -13.42 6.92 8.49
CA VAL A 32 -13.02 5.58 8.01
C VAL A 32 -12.13 5.60 6.76
N ALA A 33 -12.28 6.65 5.95
CA ALA A 33 -11.60 6.83 4.67
C ALA A 33 -10.48 7.87 4.70
N LYS A 34 -10.18 8.43 5.89
CA LYS A 34 -9.17 9.47 6.04
C LYS A 34 -7.81 8.97 5.55
N LYS A 35 -7.20 9.70 4.61
CA LYS A 35 -5.88 9.42 4.02
C LYS A 35 -5.74 8.02 3.38
N LYS A 36 -6.84 7.43 2.90
CA LYS A 36 -6.81 6.15 2.18
C LYS A 36 -7.03 6.36 0.69
N ASN A 37 -6.32 5.59 -0.12
CA ASN A 37 -6.63 5.40 -1.53
C ASN A 37 -7.52 4.17 -1.67
N TYR A 38 -8.37 4.16 -2.70
CA TYR A 38 -9.31 3.08 -2.94
C TYR A 38 -9.22 2.62 -4.39
N ARG A 39 -9.20 1.31 -4.59
CA ARG A 39 -9.65 0.72 -5.85
C ARG A 39 -11.17 0.84 -5.87
N VAL A 40 -11.69 1.47 -6.93
CA VAL A 40 -13.13 1.67 -7.13
C VAL A 40 -13.62 0.65 -8.14
N MET A 41 -14.63 -0.13 -7.77
CA MET A 41 -15.25 -1.15 -8.63
C MET A 41 -16.76 -0.90 -8.67
N ILE A 42 -17.38 -1.17 -9.82
CA ILE A 42 -18.83 -1.13 -10.00
C ILE A 42 -19.28 -2.47 -10.62
N ASN A 43 -20.42 -2.99 -10.18
CA ASN A 43 -21.02 -4.19 -10.77
C ASN A 43 -22.19 -3.84 -11.70
N ASP A 44 -22.74 -4.84 -12.39
CA ASP A 44 -23.85 -4.66 -13.33
C ASP A 44 -25.15 -4.16 -12.67
N LEU A 45 -25.25 -4.24 -11.34
CA LEU A 45 -26.36 -3.69 -10.56
C LEU A 45 -26.11 -2.24 -10.11
N GLY A 46 -24.99 -1.63 -10.51
CA GLY A 46 -24.62 -0.26 -10.15
C GLY A 46 -24.10 -0.10 -8.72
N GLN A 47 -23.83 -1.20 -8.00
CA GLN A 47 -23.26 -1.14 -6.66
C GLN A 47 -21.78 -0.80 -6.74
N ILE A 48 -21.33 0.14 -5.92
CA ILE A 48 -19.93 0.56 -5.84
C ILE A 48 -19.25 -0.12 -4.66
N LEU A 49 -18.15 -0.82 -4.94
CA LEU A 49 -17.25 -1.38 -3.93
C LEU A 49 -15.98 -0.52 -3.86
N LEU A 50 -15.62 -0.12 -2.64
CA LEU A 50 -14.40 0.62 -2.35
C LEU A 50 -13.45 -0.28 -1.56
N ASP A 51 -12.38 -0.71 -2.21
CA ASP A 51 -11.36 -1.57 -1.62
C ASP A 51 -10.09 -0.73 -1.31
N PRO A 52 -9.72 -0.53 -0.03
CA PRO A 52 -8.56 0.27 0.32
C PRO A 52 -7.26 -0.29 -0.27
N ILE A 53 -6.43 0.57 -0.85
CA ILE A 53 -5.12 0.19 -1.39
C ILE A 53 -4.01 1.09 -0.84
N VAL A 54 -2.81 0.53 -0.80
CA VAL A 54 -1.56 1.28 -0.59
C VAL A 54 -0.82 1.40 -1.91
N ASN A 55 -0.26 2.58 -2.18
CA ASN A 55 0.57 2.77 -3.37
C ASN A 55 2.02 2.46 -3.01
N ILE A 56 2.61 1.49 -3.71
CA ILE A 56 4.01 1.13 -3.56
C ILE A 56 4.72 1.58 -4.84
N PRO A 57 5.80 2.40 -4.76
CA PRO A 57 6.60 2.75 -5.92
C PRO A 57 7.05 1.50 -6.69
N GLU A 58 7.05 1.56 -8.02
CA GLU A 58 7.37 0.39 -8.85
C GLU A 58 8.73 -0.23 -8.51
N LYS A 59 9.74 0.63 -8.31
CA LYS A 59 11.09 0.25 -7.89
C LYS A 59 11.18 -0.47 -6.54
N GLU A 60 10.11 -0.46 -5.73
CA GLU A 60 10.03 -1.09 -4.41
C GLU A 60 9.13 -2.34 -4.42
N ILE A 61 8.39 -2.62 -5.49
CA ILE A 61 7.48 -3.78 -5.57
C ILE A 61 8.22 -5.10 -5.37
N TRP A 62 9.46 -5.21 -5.87
CA TRP A 62 10.27 -6.43 -5.75
C TRP A 62 10.48 -6.84 -4.29
N LEU A 63 10.61 -5.87 -3.38
CA LEU A 63 10.82 -6.12 -1.96
C LEU A 63 9.62 -6.83 -1.34
N TRP A 64 8.41 -6.44 -1.74
CA TRP A 64 7.16 -7.07 -1.28
C TRP A 64 6.90 -8.45 -1.89
N ARG A 65 7.59 -8.79 -3.00
CA ARG A 65 7.55 -10.12 -3.61
C ARG A 65 8.59 -11.08 -3.03
N ASN A 66 9.60 -10.56 -2.33
CA ASN A 66 10.66 -11.33 -1.72
C ASN A 66 10.57 -11.25 -0.18
N GLN A 67 9.88 -12.22 0.41
CA GLN A 67 9.65 -12.25 1.85
C GLN A 67 10.96 -12.23 2.67
N SER A 68 11.99 -12.95 2.22
CA SER A 68 13.29 -12.98 2.90
C SER A 68 13.98 -11.62 2.88
N ALA A 69 13.95 -10.91 1.75
CA ALA A 69 14.49 -9.56 1.67
C ALA A 69 13.72 -8.57 2.56
N LEU A 70 12.39 -8.67 2.59
CA LEU A 70 11.55 -7.84 3.45
C LEU A 70 11.83 -8.08 4.94
N GLU A 71 11.99 -9.33 5.36
CA GLU A 71 12.34 -9.68 6.74
C GLU A 71 13.73 -9.19 7.12
N SER A 72 14.70 -9.33 6.20
CA SER A 72 16.05 -8.80 6.42
C SER A 72 16.06 -7.28 6.56
N LEU A 73 15.29 -6.56 5.74
CA LEU A 73 15.15 -5.11 5.86
C LEU A 73 14.53 -4.71 7.20
N LYS A 74 13.44 -5.37 7.62
CA LYS A 74 12.78 -5.08 8.90
C LYS A 74 13.74 -5.25 10.08
N ARG A 75 14.47 -6.36 10.11
CA ARG A 75 15.50 -6.61 11.13
C ARG A 75 16.57 -5.50 11.12
N GLY A 76 17.10 -5.14 9.96
CA GLY A 76 18.10 -4.08 9.86
C GLY A 76 17.60 -2.70 10.32
N LEU A 77 16.30 -2.39 10.13
CA LEU A 77 15.69 -1.17 10.66
C LEU A 77 15.61 -1.18 12.19
N GLU A 78 15.25 -2.32 12.79
CA GLU A 78 15.22 -2.51 14.25
C GLU A 78 16.63 -2.42 14.85
N GLU A 79 17.62 -3.09 14.25
CA GLU A 79 19.03 -3.01 14.64
C GLU A 79 19.54 -1.56 14.56
N ALA A 80 19.22 -0.83 13.48
CA ALA A 80 19.61 0.56 13.32
C ALA A 80 19.00 1.49 14.37
N GLU A 81 17.72 1.30 14.70
CA GLU A 81 17.04 2.05 15.77
C GLU A 81 17.66 1.76 17.14
N ALA A 82 18.08 0.51 17.38
CA ALA A 82 18.79 0.09 18.60
C ALA A 82 20.26 0.54 18.64
N GLY A 83 20.79 1.10 17.56
CA GLY A 83 22.20 1.49 17.44
C GLY A 83 23.16 0.32 17.20
N GLU A 84 22.65 -0.86 16.84
CA GLU A 84 23.41 -2.07 16.50
C GLU A 84 23.97 -2.00 15.08
N THR A 85 24.61 -0.89 14.74
CA THR A 85 25.20 -0.64 13.42
C THR A 85 26.72 -0.72 13.47
N ASN A 86 27.33 -1.08 12.34
CA ASN A 86 28.78 -1.03 12.18
C ASN A 86 29.11 0.09 11.18
N ASP A 87 29.85 1.11 11.63
CA ASP A 87 30.37 2.14 10.74
C ASP A 87 31.56 1.60 9.95
N LEU A 88 31.42 1.54 8.63
CA LEU A 88 32.45 1.08 7.70
C LEU A 88 33.09 2.24 6.92
N GLY A 89 32.75 3.49 7.26
CA GLY A 89 33.18 4.67 6.53
C GLY A 89 32.31 4.96 5.30
N SER A 90 32.77 5.92 4.49
CA SER A 90 32.03 6.43 3.33
C SER A 90 32.34 5.63 2.08
N PHE A 91 31.30 5.29 1.31
CA PHE A 91 31.42 4.71 -0.03
C PHE A 91 31.59 5.76 -1.14
N ALA A 92 31.78 7.03 -0.80
CA ALA A 92 31.87 8.12 -1.79
C ALA A 92 33.02 7.94 -2.80
N GLU A 93 34.09 7.24 -2.43
CA GLU A 93 35.21 6.92 -3.33
C GLU A 93 34.81 6.01 -4.51
N TYR A 94 33.67 5.32 -4.42
CA TYR A 94 33.15 4.43 -5.46
C TYR A 94 32.08 5.08 -6.34
N ALA A 95 31.72 6.36 -6.10
CA ALA A 95 30.60 7.01 -6.79
C ALA A 95 30.88 7.27 -8.29
N ASP A 96 32.15 7.45 -8.66
CA ASP A 96 32.60 7.76 -10.02
C ASP A 96 33.17 6.52 -10.76
N LEU A 97 32.99 5.31 -10.21
CA LEU A 97 33.36 4.10 -10.93
C LEU A 97 32.39 3.88 -12.08
N ASP A 98 32.88 4.05 -13.30
CA ASP A 98 32.19 3.60 -14.49
C ASP A 98 31.95 2.10 -14.37
N ILE A 99 30.67 1.70 -14.41
CA ILE A 99 30.28 0.29 -14.49
C ILE A 99 30.49 -0.11 -15.95
N ASP A 100 31.59 -0.78 -16.26
CA ASP A 100 31.79 -1.41 -17.57
C ASP A 100 30.66 -2.46 -17.78
N ASP A 101 29.88 -2.27 -18.86
CA ASP A 101 28.77 -3.16 -19.28
C ASP A 101 29.24 -4.55 -19.76
#